data_AF-A0A934NUR3-F1
#
_entry.id   AF-A0A934NUR3-F1
#
_cell.length_a   1.000
_cell.length_b   1.000
_cell.length_c   1.000
_cell.angle_alpha   90.00
_cell.angle_beta   90.00
_cell.angle_gamma   90.00
#
_symmetry.space_group_name_H-M   'P 1'
#
loop_
_entity.id
_entity.type
_entity.pdbx_description
1 polymer ?
#
loop_
_entity_poly.entity_id
_entity_poly.type
_entity_poly.pdbx_seq_one_letter_code
_entity_poly.pdbx_strand_id
1 'polypeptide(L)' 'MQDPRVLDTAELEPGLANLRKARDAGFDEGADSADYREIDRVISAFEEEIRRRSTAD' A
#
# COMPACT_ATOMS: atom_id res chain seq x y z
N MET A 1 -1.94 -5.22 9.13
CA MET A 1 -1.34 -4.34 8.11
C MET A 1 -1.24 -2.91 8.66
N GLN A 2 -0.22 -2.15 8.27
CA GLN A 2 -0.01 -0.75 8.74
C GLN A 2 -1.10 0.20 8.21
N ASP A 3 -1.52 1.16 9.03
CA ASP A 3 -2.44 2.24 8.62
C ASP A 3 -1.63 3.41 8.02
N PRO A 4 -1.85 3.83 6.76
CA PRO A 4 -1.13 4.95 6.16
C PRO A 4 -1.38 6.28 6.88
N ARG A 5 -2.51 6.45 7.59
CA ARG A 5 -2.84 7.71 8.26
C ARG A 5 -1.89 8.05 9.41
N VAL A 6 -1.23 7.05 9.99
CA VAL A 6 -0.30 7.24 11.11
C VAL A 6 1.16 7.37 10.65
N LEU A 7 1.43 7.25 9.36
CA LEU A 7 2.77 7.39 8.79
C LEU A 7 3.08 8.84 8.42
N ASP A 8 4.36 9.20 8.50
CA ASP A 8 4.85 10.47 7.98
C ASP A 8 4.82 10.47 6.44
N THR A 9 4.70 11.66 5.84
CA THR A 9 4.62 11.80 4.36
C THR A 9 5.83 11.19 3.66
N ALA A 10 7.01 11.28 4.27
CA ALA A 10 8.24 10.67 3.74
C ALA A 10 8.24 9.13 3.78
N GLU A 11 7.38 8.53 4.61
CA GLU A 11 7.29 7.06 4.80
C GLU A 11 6.18 6.44 3.94
N LEU A 12 5.22 7.24 3.47
CA LEU A 12 4.10 6.76 2.66
C LEU A 12 4.55 6.16 1.32
N GLU A 13 5.41 6.86 0.59
CA GLU A 13 5.91 6.42 -0.72
C GLU A 13 6.76 5.13 -0.62
N PRO A 14 7.75 5.05 0.31
CA PRO A 14 8.45 3.78 0.58
C PRO A 14 7.52 2.64 1.03
N GLY A 15 6.53 2.94 1.87
CA GLY A 15 5.54 1.96 2.32
C GLY A 15 4.71 1.40 1.16
N LEU A 16 4.23 2.28 0.26
CA LEU A 16 3.51 1.89 -0.95
C LEU A 16 4.37 1.02 -1.88
N ALA A 17 5.64 1.39 -2.08
CA ALA A 17 6.57 0.61 -2.90
C ALA A 17 6.79 -0.81 -2.35
N ASN A 18 6.93 -0.95 -1.02
CA ASN A 18 7.08 -2.25 -0.37
C ASN A 18 5.81 -3.10 -0.50
N LEU A 19 4.62 -2.51 -0.36
CA LEU A 19 3.35 -3.22 -0.53
C LEU A 19 3.16 -3.73 -1.96
N ARG A 20 3.50 -2.91 -2.96
CA ARG A 20 3.48 -3.34 -4.38
C ARG A 20 4.45 -4.49 -4.62
N LYS A 21 5.66 -4.41 -4.09
CA LYS A 21 6.64 -5.50 -4.18
C LYS A 21 6.15 -6.78 -3.51
N ALA A 22 5.51 -6.69 -2.35
CA ALA A 22 4.95 -7.85 -1.65
C ALA A 22 3.79 -8.48 -2.43
N ARG A 23 2.94 -7.66 -3.08
CA ARG A 23 1.89 -8.12 -3.98
C ARG A 23 2.47 -8.91 -5.16
N ASP A 24 3.49 -8.36 -5.79
CA ASP A 24 4.14 -8.97 -6.96
C ASP A 24 4.85 -10.28 -6.57
N ALA A 25 5.54 -10.32 -5.44
CA ALA A 25 6.16 -11.54 -4.91
C ALA A 25 5.11 -12.62 -4.57
N GLY A 26 3.97 -12.22 -3.99
CA GLY A 26 2.86 -13.14 -3.74
C GLY A 26 2.29 -13.72 -5.04
N PHE A 27 2.35 -13.01 -6.16
CA PHE A 27 1.93 -13.51 -7.48
C PHE A 27 2.82 -14.68 -7.96
N ASP A 28 4.13 -14.55 -7.75
CA ASP A 28 5.10 -15.59 -8.09
C ASP A 28 4.98 -16.83 -7.19
N GLU A 29 4.59 -16.65 -5.92
CA GLU A 29 4.41 -17.74 -4.95
C GLU A 29 3.04 -18.44 -5.03
N GLY A 30 2.13 -17.97 -5.88
CA GLY A 30 0.79 -18.56 -6.05
C GLY A 30 -0.13 -18.33 -4.85
N ALA A 31 0.01 -17.18 -4.17
CA ALA A 31 -0.83 -16.80 -3.04
C ALA A 31 -2.33 -16.78 -3.41
N ASP A 32 -3.20 -16.88 -2.41
CA ASP A 32 -4.62 -17.06 -2.65
C ASP A 32 -5.32 -15.75 -3.01
N SER A 33 -6.44 -15.84 -3.73
CA SER A 33 -7.18 -14.66 -4.21
C SER A 33 -7.66 -13.72 -3.09
N ALA A 34 -7.78 -14.22 -1.86
CA ALA A 34 -8.14 -13.45 -0.69
C ALA A 34 -6.98 -12.56 -0.18
N ASP A 35 -5.74 -13.06 -0.24
CA ASP A 35 -4.55 -12.34 0.24
C ASP A 35 -4.25 -11.14 -0.65
N TYR A 36 -4.43 -11.28 -1.98
CA TYR A 36 -4.30 -10.15 -2.90
C TYR A 36 -5.36 -9.07 -2.66
N ARG A 37 -6.60 -9.46 -2.34
CA ARG A 37 -7.66 -8.47 -2.05
C ARG A 37 -7.35 -7.67 -0.80
N GLU A 38 -6.69 -8.27 0.18
CA GLU A 38 -6.26 -7.54 1.38
C GLU A 38 -5.12 -6.57 1.04
N ILE A 39 -4.11 -7.04 0.31
CA ILE A 39 -2.97 -6.21 -0.11
C ILE A 39 -3.44 -5.05 -1.00
N ASP A 40 -4.34 -5.29 -1.95
CA ASP A 40 -4.88 -4.27 -2.86
C ASP A 40 -5.68 -3.19 -2.11
N ARG A 41 -6.42 -3.56 -1.07
CA ARG A 41 -7.11 -2.59 -0.20
C ARG A 41 -6.14 -1.69 0.53
N VAL A 42 -5.03 -2.25 1.03
CA VAL A 42 -4.03 -1.45 1.74
C VAL A 42 -3.23 -0.57 0.80
N ILE A 43 -2.86 -1.07 -0.39
CA ILE A 43 -2.28 -0.24 -1.46
C ILE A 43 -3.20 0.95 -1.78
N SER A 44 -4.50 0.70 -1.96
CA SER A 44 -5.48 1.75 -2.25
C SER A 44 -5.54 2.81 -1.14
N ALA A 45 -5.51 2.38 0.13
CA ALA A 45 -5.51 3.30 1.27
C ALA A 45 -4.25 4.19 1.31
N PHE A 46 -3.08 3.65 0.95
CA PHE A 46 -1.83 4.41 0.85
C PHE A 46 -1.89 5.43 -0.30
N GLU A 47 -2.37 5.04 -1.47
CA GLU A 47 -2.53 5.93 -2.63
C GLU A 47 -3.50 7.09 -2.34
N GLU A 48 -4.61 6.81 -1.64
CA GLU A 48 -5.55 7.84 -1.20
C GLU A 48 -4.94 8.80 -0.18
N GLU A 49 -4.13 8.29 0.75
CA GLU A 49 -3.44 9.13 1.75
C GLU A 49 -2.42 10.06 1.09
N ILE A 50 -1.58 9.52 0.21
CA ILE A 50 -0.60 10.29 -0.55
C ILE A 50 -1.32 11.37 -1.35
N ARG A 51 -2.36 11.01 -2.11
CA ARG A 51 -3.14 11.97 -2.90
C ARG A 51 -3.74 13.06 -2.03
N ARG A 52 -4.33 12.71 -0.89
CA ARG A 52 -4.94 13.68 0.04
C ARG A 52 -3.91 14.70 0.53
N ARG A 53 -2.72 14.25 0.90
CA ARG A 53 -1.64 15.12 1.39
C ARG A 53 -1.03 15.96 0.27
N SER A 54 -0.82 15.39 -0.92
CA SER A 54 -0.34 16.13 -2.09
C SER A 54 -1.30 17.22 -2.57
N THR A 55 -2.59 17.13 -2.26
CA THR A 55 -3.58 18.19 -2.54
C THR A 55 -3.79 19.18 -1.38
N ALA A 56 -3.21 18.90 -0.21
CA ALA A 56 -3.32 19.74 0.98
C ALA A 56 -2.10 20.66 1.18
N ASP A 57 -0.97 20.34 0.54
CA ASP A 57 0.18 21.23 0.29
C ASP A 57 -0.10 22.21 -0.86
#